data_AF-E1KWI6-F1
#
_entry.id   AF-E1KWI6-F1
#
_cell.length_a   1.000
_cell.length_b   1.000
_cell.length_c   1.000
_cell.angle_alpha   90.00
_cell.angle_beta   90.00
_cell.angle_gamma   90.00
#
_symmetry.space_group_name_H-M   'P 1'
#
loop_
_entity.id
_entity.type
_entity.pdbx_description
1 polymer ?
#
loop_
_entity_poly.entity_id
_entity_poly.type
_entity_poly.pdbx_seq_one_letter_code
_entity_poly.pdbx_strand_id
1 'polypeptide(L)'
;MGNLERVCSLVFPDKNITDTQKELIKNIVELVEERLKSYLPKKYEEIPQKLNYIVIEVSIKRFNRVGSEGMQSESVEGHSATYFAKDFDEYLEDIDRFLMEDDEDGYYSDKVVRFL
;
A
#
# COMPACT_ATOMS: atom_id res chain seq x y z
N MET A 1 -0.04 8.39 14.60
CA MET A 1 -1.21 7.56 14.24
C MET A 1 -0.75 6.67 13.10
N GLY A 2 -0.58 5.39 13.38
CA GLY A 2 -0.14 4.38 12.43
C GLY A 2 -1.18 4.07 11.36
N ASN A 3 -0.76 3.38 10.30
CA ASN A 3 -1.60 3.09 9.15
C ASN A 3 -2.86 2.28 9.54
N LEU A 4 -2.72 1.30 10.44
CA LEU A 4 -3.83 0.51 10.99
C LEU A 4 -4.91 1.38 11.63
N GLU A 5 -4.54 2.31 12.51
CA GLU A 5 -5.51 3.18 13.18
C GLU A 5 -6.22 4.10 12.20
N ARG A 6 -5.50 4.59 11.17
CA ARG A 6 -6.08 5.43 10.11
C ARG A 6 -7.11 4.65 9.30
N VAL A 7 -6.78 3.44 8.86
CA VAL A 7 -7.71 2.57 8.12
C VAL A 7 -8.95 2.27 8.97
N CYS A 8 -8.78 1.84 10.22
CA CYS A 8 -9.91 1.59 11.13
C CYS A 8 -10.83 2.80 11.28
N SER A 9 -10.27 4.01 11.43
CA SER A 9 -11.06 5.24 11.58
C SER A 9 -11.83 5.65 10.33
N LEU A 10 -11.31 5.29 9.14
CA LEU A 10 -11.91 5.63 7.85
C LEU A 10 -13.00 4.63 7.45
N VAL A 11 -12.79 3.35 7.75
CA VAL A 11 -13.76 2.28 7.44
C VAL A 11 -14.93 2.28 8.44
N PHE A 12 -14.65 2.54 9.72
CA PHE A 12 -15.63 2.53 10.81
C PHE A 12 -15.64 3.87 11.56
N PRO A 13 -16.20 4.94 10.97
CA PRO A 13 -16.19 6.27 11.57
C PRO A 13 -16.99 6.36 12.88
N ASP A 14 -17.99 5.50 13.05
CA ASP A 14 -18.79 5.33 14.28
C ASP A 14 -18.08 4.48 15.34
N LYS A 15 -16.87 3.97 15.04
CA LYS A 15 -16.06 3.07 15.88
C LYS A 15 -16.76 1.75 16.22
N ASN A 16 -17.79 1.38 15.48
CA ASN A 16 -18.48 0.12 15.66
C ASN A 16 -17.77 -0.99 14.87
N ILE A 17 -16.70 -1.50 15.46
CA ILE A 17 -15.82 -2.49 14.83
C ILE A 17 -15.60 -3.68 15.76
N THR A 18 -15.81 -4.89 15.24
CA THR A 18 -15.58 -6.14 15.96
C THR A 18 -14.09 -6.49 16.00
N ASP A 19 -13.67 -7.32 16.96
CA ASP A 19 -12.26 -7.74 17.05
C ASP A 19 -11.82 -8.57 15.83
N THR A 20 -12.73 -9.35 15.24
CA THR A 20 -12.48 -10.05 13.97
C THR A 20 -12.23 -9.09 12.82
N GLN A 21 -13.01 -8.00 12.71
CA GLN A 21 -12.80 -7.00 11.67
C GLN A 21 -11.49 -6.22 11.88
N LYS A 22 -11.13 -5.91 13.13
CA LYS A 22 -9.82 -5.30 13.45
C LYS A 22 -8.68 -6.20 13.00
N GLU A 23 -8.74 -7.50 13.33
CA GLU A 23 -7.71 -8.46 12.96
C GLU A 23 -7.62 -8.63 11.44
N LEU A 24 -8.76 -8.63 10.74
CA LEU A 24 -8.77 -8.64 9.27
C LEU A 24 -8.09 -7.40 8.69
N ILE A 25 -8.46 -6.20 9.16
CA ILE A 25 -7.84 -4.95 8.70
C ILE A 25 -6.33 -4.96 8.99
N LYS A 26 -5.92 -5.42 10.16
CA LYS A 26 -4.51 -5.56 10.52
C LYS A 26 -3.74 -6.44 9.53
N ASN A 27 -4.24 -7.65 9.26
CA ASN A 27 -3.63 -8.54 8.28
C ASN A 27 -3.56 -7.91 6.87
N ILE A 28 -4.61 -7.19 6.46
CA ILE A 28 -4.63 -6.46 5.19
C ILE A 28 -3.55 -5.37 5.17
N VAL A 29 -3.44 -4.57 6.22
CA VAL A 29 -2.44 -3.50 6.32
C VAL A 29 -1.03 -4.09 6.29
N GLU A 30 -0.74 -5.12 7.09
CA GLU A 30 0.58 -5.77 7.12
C GLU A 30 0.99 -6.29 5.73
N LEU A 31 0.09 -7.00 5.03
CA LEU A 31 0.37 -7.48 3.67
C LEU A 31 0.57 -6.36 2.64
N VAL A 32 -0.17 -5.26 2.77
CA VAL A 32 -0.03 -4.10 1.89
C VAL A 32 1.31 -3.39 2.17
N GLU A 33 1.71 -3.29 3.43
CA GLU A 33 2.99 -2.72 3.82
C GLU A 33 4.16 -3.58 3.31
N GLU A 34 4.12 -4.90 3.49
CA GLU A 34 5.11 -5.83 2.94
C GLU A 34 5.20 -5.71 1.41
N ARG A 35 4.05 -5.61 0.74
CA ARG A 35 4.00 -5.46 -0.71
C ARG A 35 4.58 -4.12 -1.16
N LEU A 36 4.20 -3.02 -0.54
CA LEU A 36 4.76 -1.70 -0.86
C LEU A 36 6.28 -1.69 -0.64
N LYS A 37 6.73 -2.26 0.47
CA LYS A 37 8.16 -2.38 0.79
C LYS A 37 8.94 -3.18 -0.25
N SER A 38 8.31 -4.11 -0.97
CA SER A 38 8.95 -4.84 -2.08
C SER A 38 9.26 -3.97 -3.30
N TYR A 39 8.57 -2.83 -3.48
CA TYR A 39 8.88 -1.83 -4.51
C TYR A 39 9.98 -0.86 -4.08
N LEU A 40 10.30 -0.80 -2.78
CA LEU A 40 11.27 0.13 -2.23
C LEU A 40 12.67 -0.49 -2.18
N PRO A 41 13.73 0.29 -2.45
CA PRO A 41 15.10 -0.14 -2.21
C PRO A 41 15.33 -0.56 -0.76
N LYS A 42 16.25 -1.52 -0.53
CA LYS A 42 16.56 -2.05 0.80
C LYS A 42 17.04 -1.03 1.84
N LYS A 43 17.39 0.20 1.41
CA LYS A 43 17.74 1.32 2.30
C LYS A 43 16.57 1.75 3.18
N TYR A 44 15.33 1.47 2.77
CA TYR A 44 14.15 1.76 3.56
C TYR A 44 13.81 0.59 4.49
N GLU A 45 14.16 0.75 5.77
CA GLU A 45 13.76 -0.20 6.82
C GLU A 45 12.25 -0.10 7.13
N GLU A 46 11.68 1.09 6.96
CA GLU A 46 10.25 1.39 7.15
C GLU A 46 9.69 2.10 5.91
N ILE A 47 8.36 2.10 5.77
CA ILE A 47 7.69 2.81 4.68
C ILE A 47 7.79 4.32 4.92
N PRO A 48 8.33 5.09 3.96
CA PRO A 48 8.40 6.54 4.06
C PRO A 48 7.01 7.17 4.28
N GLN A 49 6.93 8.19 5.14
CA GLN A 49 5.66 8.85 5.46
C GLN A 49 4.94 9.38 4.22
N LYS A 50 5.69 9.84 3.20
CA LYS A 50 5.14 10.28 1.91
C LYS A 50 4.33 9.20 1.20
N LEU A 51 4.60 7.91 1.44
CA LEU A 51 3.91 6.78 0.81
C LEU A 51 2.82 6.14 1.67
N ASN A 52 2.64 6.58 2.92
CA ASN A 52 1.64 6.00 3.83
C ASN A 52 0.20 6.10 3.31
N TYR A 53 -0.11 7.09 2.45
CA TYR A 53 -1.44 7.20 1.86
C TYR A 53 -1.75 6.00 0.94
N ILE A 54 -0.75 5.46 0.23
CA ILE A 54 -0.88 4.28 -0.62
C ILE A 54 -1.32 3.09 0.23
N VAL A 55 -0.63 2.87 1.37
CA VAL A 55 -0.98 1.80 2.31
C VAL A 55 -2.44 1.92 2.72
N ILE A 56 -2.87 3.12 3.12
CA ILE A 56 -4.22 3.35 3.61
C ILE A 56 -5.27 3.11 2.52
N GLU A 57 -5.10 3.69 1.34
CA GLU A 57 -6.07 3.59 0.26
C GLU A 57 -6.20 2.16 -0.27
N VAL A 58 -5.08 1.47 -0.45
CA VAL A 58 -5.06 0.06 -0.88
C VAL A 58 -5.70 -0.83 0.18
N SER A 59 -5.40 -0.62 1.47
CA SER A 59 -6.01 -1.40 2.56
C SER A 59 -7.53 -1.21 2.62
N ILE A 60 -8.03 0.02 2.43
CA ILE A 60 -9.48 0.29 2.39
C ILE A 60 -10.12 -0.42 1.19
N LYS A 61 -9.53 -0.31 -0.01
CA LYS A 61 -10.01 -0.98 -1.22
C LYS A 61 -10.09 -2.50 -1.03
N ARG A 62 -9.07 -3.11 -0.44
CA ARG A 62 -9.06 -4.55 -0.14
C ARG A 62 -10.08 -4.97 0.90
N PHE A 63 -10.21 -4.22 1.99
CA PHE A 63 -11.21 -4.53 3.02
C PHE A 63 -12.62 -4.51 2.42
N ASN A 64 -12.93 -3.49 1.62
CA ASN A 64 -14.23 -3.38 0.95
C ASN A 64 -14.46 -4.53 -0.03
N ARG A 65 -13.43 -4.95 -0.77
CA ARG A 65 -13.50 -6.11 -1.68
C ARG A 65 -13.78 -7.41 -0.91
N VAL A 66 -13.00 -7.73 0.12
CA VAL A 66 -13.18 -8.94 0.94
C VAL A 66 -14.55 -8.94 1.63
N GLY A 67 -14.99 -7.78 2.15
CA GLY A 67 -16.31 -7.62 2.74
C GLY A 67 -17.45 -7.87 1.73
N SER A 68 -17.27 -7.46 0.48
CA SER A 68 -18.24 -7.69 -0.59
C SER A 68 -18.26 -9.14 -1.08
N GLU A 69 -17.11 -9.81 -1.14
CA GLU A 69 -16.97 -11.23 -1.52
C GLU A 69 -17.58 -12.18 -0.48
N GLY A 70 -17.48 -11.84 0.81
CA GLY A 70 -18.17 -12.59 1.88
C GLY A 70 -19.71 -12.54 1.79
N MET A 71 -20.27 -11.56 1.08
CA MET A 71 -21.71 -11.46 0.79
C MET A 71 -22.09 -12.05 -0.57
N GLN A 72 -21.13 -12.16 -1.49
CA GLN A 72 -21.29 -12.73 -2.83
C GLN A 72 -20.34 -13.93 -2.98
N SER A 73 -20.71 -15.06 -2.39
CA SER A 73 -19.88 -16.27 -2.37
C SER A 73 -19.65 -16.84 -3.78
N GLU A 74 -18.58 -16.42 -4.46
CA GLU A 74 -17.98 -17.15 -5.59
C GLU A 74 -16.44 -17.00 -5.54
N SER A 75 -15.80 -17.98 -4.90
CA SER A 75 -14.35 -18.09 -4.79
C SER A 75 -13.71 -18.44 -6.13
N VAL A 76 -12.86 -17.55 -6.65
CA VAL A 76 -11.97 -17.88 -7.78
C VAL A 76 -10.52 -17.85 -7.29
N GLU A 77 -10.04 -19.01 -6.85
CA GLU A 77 -8.69 -19.25 -6.30
C GLU A 77 -7.52 -18.83 -7.23
N GLY A 78 -7.77 -18.53 -8.50
CA GLY A 78 -6.75 -18.08 -9.46
C GLY A 78 -6.59 -16.55 -9.60
N HIS A 79 -7.44 -15.75 -8.95
CA HIS A 79 -7.48 -14.29 -9.13
C HIS A 79 -6.79 -13.49 -8.02
N SER A 80 -6.52 -14.10 -6.86
CA SER A 80 -5.96 -13.39 -5.69
C SER A 80 -4.61 -12.75 -5.98
N ALA A 81 -3.66 -13.50 -6.54
CA ALA A 81 -2.32 -13.00 -6.87
C ALA A 81 -2.33 -11.89 -7.94
N THR A 82 -3.20 -11.99 -8.94
CA THR A 82 -3.34 -10.97 -9.99
C THR A 82 -4.03 -9.71 -9.47
N TYR A 83 -5.04 -9.84 -8.61
CA TYR A 83 -5.66 -8.69 -7.93
C TYR A 83 -4.66 -7.94 -7.06
N PHE A 84 -3.80 -8.67 -6.34
CA PHE A 84 -2.80 -8.05 -5.49
C PHE A 84 -1.78 -7.20 -6.24
N ALA A 85 -1.44 -7.57 -7.48
CA ALA A 85 -0.59 -6.75 -8.34
C ALA A 85 -1.33 -5.49 -8.80
N LYS A 86 -2.59 -5.63 -9.22
CA LYS A 86 -3.42 -4.53 -9.74
C LYS A 86 -3.73 -3.44 -8.71
N ASP A 87 -3.78 -3.79 -7.44
CA ASP A 87 -4.08 -2.81 -6.39
C ASP A 87 -3.02 -1.70 -6.28
N PHE A 88 -1.81 -1.90 -6.84
CA PHE A 88 -0.72 -0.92 -6.83
C PHE A 88 -0.56 -0.17 -8.16
N ASP A 89 -1.22 -0.60 -9.24
CA ASP A 89 -1.00 -0.08 -10.60
C ASP A 89 -1.18 1.44 -10.68
N GLU A 90 -2.19 1.98 -9.98
CA GLU A 90 -2.49 3.42 -9.96
C GLU A 90 -1.48 4.26 -9.15
N TYR A 91 -0.65 3.63 -8.31
CA TYR A 91 0.35 4.31 -7.48
C TYR A 91 1.79 4.07 -7.95
N LEU A 92 2.01 3.29 -9.01
CA LEU A 92 3.34 3.03 -9.53
C LEU A 92 4.06 4.34 -9.91
N GLU A 93 3.35 5.29 -10.52
CA GLU A 93 3.91 6.59 -10.88
C GLU A 93 4.34 7.42 -9.66
N ASP A 94 3.58 7.35 -8.56
CA ASP A 94 3.91 8.06 -7.32
C ASP A 94 5.07 7.41 -6.57
N ILE A 95 5.15 6.08 -6.59
CA ILE A 95 6.29 5.33 -6.05
C ILE A 95 7.55 5.68 -6.86
N ASP A 96 7.47 5.65 -8.18
CA ASP A 96 8.59 5.98 -9.07
C ASP A 96 9.04 7.43 -8.86
N ARG A 97 8.10 8.39 -8.77
CA ARG A 97 8.42 9.78 -8.47
C ARG A 97 9.13 9.92 -7.13
N PHE A 98 8.64 9.23 -6.10
CA PHE A 98 9.28 9.25 -4.79
C PHE A 98 10.72 8.72 -4.86
N LEU A 99 10.95 7.62 -5.58
CA LEU A 99 12.29 7.05 -5.75
C LEU A 99 13.21 7.98 -6.55
N MET A 100 12.68 8.67 -7.57
CA MET A 100 13.44 9.67 -8.34
C MET A 100 13.81 10.87 -7.47
N GLU A 101 12.88 11.44 -6.70
CA GLU A 101 13.17 12.55 -5.78
C GLU A 101 14.25 12.17 -4.76
N ASP A 102 14.19 10.95 -4.21
CA ASP A 102 15.15 10.47 -3.22
C ASP A 102 16.53 10.14 -3.83
N ASP A 103 16.58 9.68 -5.08
CA ASP A 103 17.84 9.53 -5.83
C ASP A 103 18.40 10.89 -6.31
N GLU A 104 17.56 11.90 -6.58
CA GLU A 104 18.00 13.26 -6.93
C GLU A 104 18.72 13.96 -5.79
N ASP A 105 18.35 13.69 -4.53
CA ASP A 105 19.11 14.10 -3.33
C ASP A 105 20.52 13.43 -3.28
N GLY A 106 20.80 12.44 -4.14
CA GLY A 106 22.10 11.79 -4.30
C GLY A 106 22.75 11.89 -5.69
N TYR A 107 22.09 12.45 -6.72
CA TYR A 107 22.50 12.15 -8.11
C TYR A 107 22.20 13.20 -9.19
N TYR A 108 22.26 14.51 -8.90
CA TYR A 108 22.51 15.51 -9.96
C TYR A 108 24.01 15.75 -10.27
N SER A 109 24.92 15.05 -9.59
CA SER A 109 26.37 15.28 -9.73
C SER A 109 27.02 14.55 -10.93
N ASP A 110 26.59 13.33 -11.29
CA ASP A 110 27.44 12.47 -12.15
C ASP A 110 26.89 12.10 -13.54
N LYS A 111 25.66 12.49 -13.89
CA LYS A 111 25.10 12.22 -15.24
C LYS A 111 24.95 13.43 -16.17
N VAL A 112 25.05 14.65 -15.67
CA VAL A 112 24.98 15.86 -16.53
C VAL A 112 26.34 16.21 -17.17
N VAL A 113 27.45 15.60 -16.74
CA VAL A 113 28.81 15.93 -17.26
C VAL A 113 29.33 14.94 -18.32
N ARG A 114 28.62 13.83 -18.61
CA ARG A 114 29.14 12.80 -19.56
C ARG A 114 28.60 12.87 -20.98
N PHE A 115 27.76 13.84 -21.31
CA PHE A 115 27.31 14.07 -22.68
C PHE A 115 27.47 15.54 -23.08
N LEU A 116 28.72 16.02 -23.04
CA LEU A 116 29.25 17.09 -23.87
C LEU A 116 30.63 16.67 -24.38
#